data_AF-A0A382GBQ6-F1
#
_entry.id   AF-A0A382GBQ6-F1
#
_cell.length_a   1.000
_cell.length_b   1.000
_cell.length_c   1.000
_cell.angle_alpha   90.00
_cell.angle_beta   90.00
_cell.angle_gamma   90.00
#
_symmetry.space_group_name_H-M   'P 1'
#
loop_
_entity.id
_entity.type
_entity.pdbx_description
1 polymer ?
#
loop_
_entity_poly.entity_id
_entity_poly.type
_entity_poly.pdbx_seq_one_letter_code
_entity_poly.pdbx_strand_id
1 'polypeptide(L)' 'MEVSENSNLETPTPTVDKLGRSYATGKRKNAVARVWIKSGTGKVSINGKDSDKYFLRPVLNMLVNQPLELTNK' A
#
# COMPACT_ATOMS: atom_id res chain seq x y z
N MET A 1 26.67 34.47 0.86
CA MET A 1 25.27 34.22 0.48
C MET A 1 25.02 32.76 0.77
N GLU A 2 24.77 32.44 2.04
CA GLU A 2 24.53 31.07 2.50
C GLU A 2 23.09 30.71 2.18
N VAL A 3 22.92 29.69 1.34
CA VAL A 3 21.61 29.09 1.06
C VAL A 3 21.23 28.24 2.26
N SER A 4 20.14 28.65 2.91
CA SER A 4 19.55 27.99 4.06
C SER A 4 19.04 26.59 3.70
N GLU A 5 19.72 25.57 4.22
CA GLU A 5 19.16 24.23 4.38
C GLU A 5 18.05 24.21 5.44
N ASN A 6 17.18 23.21 5.31
CA ASN A 6 16.15 22.73 6.24
C ASN A 6 14.70 23.06 5.85
N SER A 7 14.22 22.39 4.80
CA SER A 7 12.80 22.04 4.69
C SER A 7 12.53 20.86 5.64
N ASN A 8 11.94 21.16 6.79
CA ASN A 8 11.43 20.15 7.70
C ASN A 8 10.21 19.46 7.05
N LEU A 9 10.42 18.31 6.41
CA LEU A 9 9.36 17.45 5.89
C LEU A 9 8.78 16.65 7.05
N GLU A 10 7.82 17.22 7.77
CA GLU A 10 7.03 16.44 8.72
C GLU A 10 6.18 15.43 7.94
N THR A 11 6.61 14.17 7.95
CA THR A 11 5.82 13.09 7.33
C THR A 11 4.52 12.92 8.13
N PRO A 12 3.34 12.89 7.49
CA PRO A 12 2.11 12.64 8.20
C PRO A 12 2.22 11.27 8.88
N THR A 13 2.02 11.24 10.20
CA THR A 13 1.99 9.99 10.96
C THR A 13 0.83 9.14 10.44
N PRO A 14 1.08 7.87 10.09
CA PRO A 14 0.02 7.01 9.57
C PRO A 14 -1.04 6.81 10.65
N THR A 15 -2.28 7.17 10.34
CA THR A 15 -3.41 6.91 11.23
C THR A 15 -3.70 5.42 11.23
N VAL A 16 -3.50 4.76 12.38
CA VAL A 16 -3.73 3.33 12.57
C VAL A 16 -5.04 3.12 13.33
N ASP A 17 -5.88 2.21 12.82
CA ASP A 17 -7.13 1.83 13.47
C ASP A 17 -6.89 1.11 14.82
N LYS A 18 -7.93 1.02 15.66
CA LYS A 18 -7.93 0.25 16.93
C LYS A 18 -7.46 -1.22 16.77
N LEU A 19 -7.57 -1.76 15.56
CA LEU A 19 -7.18 -3.13 15.19
C LEU A 19 -5.72 -3.22 14.68
N GLY A 20 -4.94 -2.15 14.76
CA GLY A 20 -3.55 -2.11 14.29
C GLY A 20 -3.43 -2.16 12.77
N ARG A 21 -4.42 -1.63 12.04
CA ARG A 21 -4.47 -1.64 10.56
C ARG A 21 -4.38 -0.22 10.04
N SER A 22 -3.65 -0.02 8.96
CA SER A 22 -3.58 1.26 8.24
C SER A 22 -4.57 1.26 7.09
N TYR A 23 -5.39 2.30 7.00
CA TYR A 23 -6.34 2.49 5.91
C TYR A 23 -5.70 3.27 4.77
N ALA A 24 -5.89 2.80 3.54
CA ALA A 24 -5.46 3.49 2.33
C ALA A 24 -6.49 3.35 1.21
N THR A 25 -6.50 4.35 0.32
CA THR A 25 -7.33 4.31 -0.89
C THR A 25 -6.48 4.55 -2.12
N GLY A 26 -6.85 3.92 -3.24
CA GLY A 26 -6.20 4.09 -4.53
C GLY A 26 -7.23 4.16 -5.65
N LYS A 27 -6.97 4.99 -6.66
CA LYS A 27 -7.85 5.15 -7.84
C LYS A 27 -7.02 5.12 -9.12
N ARG A 28 -7.45 4.34 -10.11
CA ARG A 28 -6.87 4.33 -11.46
C ARG A 28 -7.99 4.23 -12.49
N LYS A 29 -8.13 5.23 -13.36
CA LYS A 29 -9.25 5.35 -14.31
C LYS A 29 -10.59 5.24 -13.56
N ASN A 30 -11.37 4.20 -13.85
CA ASN A 30 -12.66 3.92 -13.22
C ASN A 30 -12.56 2.96 -12.01
N ALA A 31 -11.38 2.39 -11.76
CA ALA A 31 -11.17 1.44 -10.66
C ALA A 31 -10.86 2.18 -9.35
N VAL A 32 -11.50 1.76 -8.25
CA VAL A 32 -11.29 2.28 -6.89
C VAL A 32 -10.97 1.10 -5.98
N ALA A 33 -9.86 1.20 -5.25
CA ALA A 33 -9.41 0.22 -4.27
C ALA A 33 -9.42 0.84 -2.86
N ARG A 34 -10.04 0.14 -1.91
CA ARG A 34 -9.97 0.44 -0.47
C ARG A 34 -9.18 -0.69 0.17
N VAL A 35 -8.08 -0.36 0.85
CA VAL A 35 -7.11 -1.33 1.34
C VAL A 35 -6.89 -1.12 2.83
N TRP A 36 -6.82 -2.22 3.56
CA TRP A 36 -6.40 -2.25 4.96
C TRP A 36 -5.10 -3.04 5.02
N ILE A 37 -4.04 -2.39 5.50
CA ILE A 37 -2.71 -2.98 5.62
C ILE A 37 -2.46 -3.29 7.09
N LYS A 38 -1.97 -4.49 7.37
CA LYS A 38 -1.57 -4.92 8.72
C LYS A 38 -0.24 -5.67 8.60
N SER A 39 0.65 -5.48 9.57
CA SER A 39 1.83 -6.34 9.72
C SER A 39 1.41 -7.79 9.98
N GLY A 40 1.88 -8.73 9.16
CA GLY A 40 1.46 -10.12 9.22
C GLY A 40 2.09 -10.99 8.13
N THR A 41 1.45 -12.12 7.82
CA THR A 41 1.96 -13.22 6.98
C THR A 41 2.04 -12.92 5.48
N GLY A 42 1.89 -11.67 5.05
CA GLY A 42 1.95 -11.27 3.63
C GLY A 42 0.80 -11.79 2.75
N LYS A 43 -0.27 -12.35 3.32
CA LYS A 43 -1.42 -12.82 2.54
C LYS A 43 -2.26 -11.66 2.02
N VAL A 44 -2.44 -11.59 0.71
CA VAL A 44 -3.27 -10.58 0.02
C VAL A 44 -4.59 -11.21 -0.38
N SER A 45 -5.70 -10.61 0.09
CA SER A 45 -7.06 -11.02 -0.31
C SER A 45 -7.81 -9.83 -0.91
N ILE A 46 -8.51 -10.06 -2.02
CA ILE A 46 -9.21 -9.03 -2.80
C ILE A 46 -10.67 -9.46 -2.95
N ASN A 47 -11.58 -8.70 -2.36
CA ASN A 47 -13.03 -8.97 -2.39
C ASN A 47 -13.39 -10.43 -2.01
N GLY A 48 -12.70 -10.99 -1.01
CA GLY A 48 -12.90 -12.36 -0.54
C GLY A 48 -12.28 -13.46 -1.41
N LYS A 49 -11.54 -13.09 -2.46
CA LYS A 49 -10.76 -14.02 -3.30
C LYS A 49 -9.27 -13.85 -3.03
N ASP A 50 -8.53 -14.93 -3.28
CA ASP A 50 -7.07 -14.90 -3.26
C ASP A 50 -6.51 -14.07 -4.44
N SER A 51 -5.37 -13.41 -4.27
CA SER A 51 -4.77 -12.56 -5.31
C SER A 51 -4.56 -13.31 -6.62
N ASP A 52 -4.12 -14.57 -6.56
CA ASP A 52 -3.86 -15.40 -7.74
C ASP A 52 -5.14 -15.78 -8.48
N LYS A 53 -6.27 -15.88 -7.76
CA LYS A 53 -7.59 -16.15 -8.35
C LYS A 53 -8.28 -14.89 -8.85
N TYR A 54 -7.97 -13.73 -8.27
CA TYR A 54 -8.56 -12.46 -8.66
C TYR A 54 -7.92 -11.93 -9.95
N PHE A 55 -6.59 -11.97 -10.03
CA PHE A 55 -5.85 -11.56 -11.21
C PHE A 55 -5.50 -12.78 -12.07
N LEU A 56 -6.14 -12.90 -13.23
CA LEU A 56 -5.89 -14.01 -14.17
C LEU A 56 -4.53 -13.93 -14.88
N ARG A 57 -3.73 -12.89 -14.61
CA ARG A 57 -2.44 -12.65 -15.25
C ARG A 57 -1.40 -12.44 -14.16
N PRO A 58 -0.32 -13.25 -14.13
CA PRO A 58 0.69 -13.18 -13.06
C PRO A 58 1.42 -11.83 -13.02
N VAL A 59 1.50 -11.14 -14.16
CA VAL A 59 2.08 -9.78 -14.26
C VAL A 59 1.35 -8.78 -13.36
N LEU A 60 0.04 -8.93 -13.17
CA LEU A 60 -0.73 -8.02 -12.31
C LEU A 60 -0.43 -8.27 -10.83
N ASN A 61 -0.18 -9.52 -10.43
CA ASN A 61 0.26 -9.86 -9.07
C ASN A 61 1.64 -9.26 -8.79
N MET A 62 2.55 -9.37 -9.76
CA MET A 62 3.88 -8.76 -9.66
C MET A 62 3.81 -7.24 -9.45
N LEU A 63 2.93 -6.55 -10.19
CA LEU A 63 2.76 -5.09 -10.04
C LEU A 63 2.21 -4.69 -8.67
N VAL A 64 1.32 -5.50 -8.09
CA VAL A 64 0.77 -5.26 -6.74
C VAL A 64 1.84 -5.43 -5.66
N ASN A 65 2.78 -6.35 -5.86
CA ASN A 65 3.85 -6.65 -4.90
C ASN A 65 5.02 -5.65 -4.97
N GLN A 66 5.28 -5.07 -6.14
CA GLN A 66 6.37 -4.12 -6.35
C GLN A 66 6.52 -3.00 -5.29
N PRO A 67 5.47 -2.28 -4.85
CA PRO A 67 5.62 -1.26 -3.79
C PRO A 67 6.01 -1.85 -2.43
N LEU A 68 5.63 -3.09 -2.14
CA LEU A 68 6.02 -3.78 -0.90
C LEU A 68 7.48 -4.23 -0.96
N GLU A 69 7.91 -4.76 -2.12
CA GLU A 69 9.31 -5.12 -2.37
C GLU A 69 10.25 -3.91 -2.23
N LEU A 70 9.87 -2.76 -2.78
CA LEU A 70 10.67 -1.53 -2.68
C LEU A 70 10.86 -1.05 -1.23
N THR A 71 9.92 -1.37 -0.34
CA THR A 71 9.90 -0.84 1.03
C THR A 71 10.59 -1.77 2.03
N ASN A 72 11.05 -2.97 1.63
CA ASN A 72 11.74 -3.95 2.48
C ASN A 72 11.13 -4.10 3.90
N LYS A 73 9.80 -4.06 3.98
CA LYS A 73 9.00 -4.20 5.20
C LYS A 73 7.94 -5.27 4.99
#